data_AF-A0A535SEV1-F1
#
_entry.id   AF-A0A535SEV1-F1
#
_cell.length_a   1.000
_cell.length_b   1.000
_cell.length_c   1.000
_cell.angle_alpha   90.00
_cell.angle_beta   90.00
_cell.angle_gamma   90.00
#
_symmetry.space_group_name_H-M   'P 1'
#
loop_
_entity.id
_entity.type
_entity.pdbx_description
1 polymer ?
#
loop_
_entity_poly.entity_id
_entity_poly.type
_entity_poly.pdbx_seq_one_letter_code
_entity_poly.pdbx_strand_id
1 'polypeptide(L)' 'RPAFVGIDSLNIDDIGDPSRPAHTKLLRAGIPICEHMTNLKALPAIESRLHAVPIAWVGGGTFPVRAYAVVG' A
#
# COMPACT_ATOMS: atom_id res chain seq x y z
N ARG A 1 8.04 -2.67 -13.01
CA ARG A 1 7.09 -1.74 -12.35
C ARG A 1 6.48 -2.49 -11.17
N PRO A 2 6.44 -1.92 -9.95
CA PRO A 2 5.81 -2.60 -8.82
C PRO A 2 4.30 -2.72 -9.05
N ALA A 3 3.70 -3.80 -8.55
CA ALA A 3 2.25 -4.01 -8.60
C ALA A 3 1.50 -3.39 -7.41
N PHE A 4 2.22 -2.99 -6.37
CA PHE A 4 1.70 -2.49 -5.11
C PHE A 4 2.81 -1.75 -4.36
N VAL A 5 2.47 -0.73 -3.58
CA VAL A 5 3.40 -0.05 -2.65
C VAL A 5 2.82 -0.07 -1.25
N GLY A 6 3.64 -0.46 -0.27
CA GLY A 6 3.27 -0.52 1.14
C GLY A 6 4.26 0.22 2.02
N ILE A 7 3.77 0.92 3.04
CA ILE A 7 4.58 1.65 4.04
C ILE A 7 4.06 1.39 5.46
N ASP A 8 4.93 1.54 6.45
CA ASP A 8 4.59 1.44 7.88
C ASP A 8 4.43 2.80 8.58
N SER A 9 4.39 3.90 7.81
CA SER A 9 4.12 5.25 8.31
C SER A 9 2.64 5.67 8.11
N LEU A 10 2.30 6.83 8.69
CA LEU A 10 0.99 7.48 8.57
C LEU A 10 0.61 7.80 7.12
N ASN A 11 1.57 8.29 6.33
CA ASN A 11 1.33 8.65 4.94
C ASN A 11 2.61 8.45 4.12
N ILE A 12 2.45 8.15 2.82
CA ILE A 12 3.55 7.98 1.87
C ILE A 12 4.11 9.32 1.39
N ASP A 13 3.29 10.37 1.48
CA ASP A 13 3.70 11.75 1.24
C ASP A 13 3.78 12.52 2.55
N ASP A 14 4.42 13.69 2.51
CA ASP A 14 4.29 14.68 3.57
C ASP A 14 2.84 15.16 3.66
N ILE A 15 2.24 15.09 4.85
CA ILE A 15 0.86 15.54 5.09
C ILE A 15 0.69 17.06 4.96
N GLY A 16 1.79 17.83 5.06
CA GLY A 16 1.82 19.27 4.83
C GLY A 16 1.94 19.66 3.35
N ASP A 17 2.30 18.71 2.46
CA ASP A 17 2.44 18.97 1.02
C ASP A 17 1.14 18.58 0.27
N PRO A 18 0.35 19.56 -0.22
CA PRO A 18 -0.88 19.28 -0.94
C PRO A 18 -0.64 18.65 -2.33
N SER A 19 0.59 18.69 -2.85
CA SER A 19 0.91 18.13 -4.17
C SER A 19 0.97 16.60 -4.17
N ARG A 20 1.19 15.99 -2.99
CA ARG A 20 1.24 14.53 -2.76
C ARG A 20 1.90 13.76 -3.91
N PRO A 21 3.19 14.01 -4.17
CA PRO A 21 3.84 13.55 -5.39
C PRO A 21 3.90 12.02 -5.50
N ALA A 22 4.04 11.28 -4.41
CA ALA A 22 4.05 9.81 -4.41
C ALA A 22 2.66 9.27 -4.75
N HIS A 23 1.61 9.71 -4.06
CA HIS A 23 0.22 9.36 -4.39
C HIS A 23 -0.09 9.64 -5.86
N THR A 24 0.18 10.86 -6.31
CA THR A 24 -0.16 11.31 -7.66
C THR A 24 0.54 10.44 -8.71
N LYS A 25 1.83 10.15 -8.55
CA LYS A 25 2.59 9.33 -9.51
C LYS A 25 2.15 7.87 -9.49
N LEU A 26 1.99 7.28 -8.31
CA LEU A 26 1.64 5.86 -8.15
C LEU A 26 0.22 5.57 -8.61
N LEU A 27 -0.76 6.37 -8.19
CA LEU A 27 -2.16 6.16 -8.57
C LEU A 27 -2.40 6.45 -10.05
N ARG A 28 -1.74 7.46 -10.65
CA ARG A 28 -1.77 7.66 -12.11
C ARG A 28 -1.19 6.48 -12.88
N ALA A 29 -0.26 5.74 -12.30
CA ALA A 29 0.30 4.52 -12.88
C ALA A 29 -0.55 3.27 -12.59
N GLY A 30 -1.69 3.39 -11.90
CA GLY A 30 -2.54 2.27 -11.49
C GLY A 30 -1.95 1.41 -10.37
N ILE A 31 -1.00 1.94 -9.60
CA ILE A 31 -0.32 1.22 -8.52
C ILE A 31 -1.04 1.54 -7.19
N PRO A 32 -1.71 0.57 -6.56
CA PRO A 32 -2.34 0.76 -5.26
C PRO A 32 -1.30 0.98 -4.14
N ILE A 33 -1.73 1.72 -3.13
CA ILE A 33 -0.93 2.11 -1.96
C ILE A 33 -1.61 1.57 -0.70
N CYS A 34 -0.85 0.97 0.21
CA CYS A 34 -1.31 0.65 1.55
C CYS A 34 -0.41 1.31 2.59
N GLU A 35 -1.03 2.15 3.41
CA GLU A 35 -0.38 2.88 4.48
C GLU A 35 -0.63 2.18 5.81
N HIS A 36 0.08 2.56 6.87
CA HIS A 36 -0.07 1.98 8.22
C HIS A 36 0.17 0.47 8.32
N MET A 37 1.01 -0.10 7.45
CA MET A 37 1.40 -1.50 7.59
C MET A 37 2.23 -1.70 8.87
N THR A 38 2.34 -2.95 9.31
CA THR A 38 3.10 -3.29 10.51
C THR A 38 3.89 -4.57 10.30
N ASN A 39 4.84 -4.83 11.20
CA ASN A 39 5.66 -6.03 11.23
C ASN A 39 6.45 -6.30 9.93
N LEU A 40 6.75 -5.26 9.13
CA LEU A 40 7.46 -5.42 7.86
C LEU A 40 8.85 -6.04 8.03
N LYS A 41 9.51 -5.80 9.18
CA LYS A 41 10.82 -6.38 9.53
C LYS A 41 10.81 -7.91 9.66
N ALA A 42 9.66 -8.53 9.84
CA ALA A 42 9.54 -9.99 9.92
C ALA A 42 9.48 -10.65 8.53
N LEU A 43 9.36 -9.87 7.46
CA LEU A 43 9.29 -10.42 6.10
C LEU A 43 10.68 -10.68 5.54
N PRO A 44 10.92 -11.83 4.89
CA PRO A 44 12.12 -12.03 4.09
C PRO A 44 12.14 -11.04 2.91
N ALA A 45 13.34 -10.73 2.42
CA ALA A 45 13.51 -9.79 1.31
C ALA A 45 12.87 -10.29 0.00
N ILE A 46 12.73 -11.60 -0.16
CA ILE A 46 12.12 -12.28 -1.29
C ILE A 46 11.24 -13.45 -0.80
N GLU A 47 10.46 -14.05 -1.70
CA GLU A 47 9.67 -15.27 -1.44
C GLU A 47 8.43 -15.12 -0.51
N SER A 48 7.96 -13.89 -0.31
CA SER A 48 6.66 -13.64 0.34
C SER A 48 5.55 -13.37 -0.68
N ARG A 49 4.32 -13.80 -0.36
CA ARG A 49 3.11 -13.45 -1.12
C ARG A 49 2.20 -12.54 -0.31
N LEU A 50 2.06 -11.29 -0.74
CA LEU A 50 1.18 -10.30 -0.11
C LEU A 50 -0.28 -10.47 -0.55
N HIS A 51 -1.18 -10.39 0.41
CA HIS A 51 -2.63 -10.26 0.24
C HIS A 51 -3.09 -8.95 0.89
N ALA A 52 -3.76 -8.09 0.13
CA ALA A 52 -4.27 -6.79 0.58
C ALA A 52 -5.59 -6.47 -0.14
N VAL A 53 -6.60 -7.32 0.08
CA VAL A 53 -7.85 -7.30 -0.69
C VAL A 53 -8.86 -6.34 -0.04
N PRO A 54 -9.33 -5.30 -0.75
CA PRO A 54 -10.43 -4.46 -0.28
C PRO A 54 -11.78 -5.19 -0.44
N ILE A 55 -12.83 -4.66 0.19
CA ILE A 55 -14.19 -5.09 -0.12
C ILE A 55 -14.53 -4.79 -1.59
N ALA A 56 -15.52 -5.50 -2.13
CA ALA A 56 -16.06 -5.20 -3.45
C ALA A 56 -16.82 -3.86 -3.42
N TRP A 57 -16.12 -2.76 -3.71
CA TRP A 57 -16.69 -1.41 -3.66
C TRP A 57 -16.56 -0.69 -5.01
N VAL A 58 -17.69 -0.24 -5.54
CA VAL A 58 -17.78 0.55 -6.78
C VAL A 58 -17.73 2.05 -6.45
N GLY A 59 -16.86 2.79 -7.13
CA GLY A 59 -16.71 4.24 -6.96
C GLY A 59 -15.93 4.66 -5.71
N GLY A 60 -15.30 3.70 -5.03
CA GLY A 60 -14.55 3.94 -3.81
C GLY A 60 -13.18 4.58 -4.01
N GLY A 61 -12.78 5.43 -3.05
CA GLY A 61 -11.45 6.03 -3.00
C GLY A 61 -10.43 5.17 -2.26
N THR A 62 -10.69 4.88 -0.97
CA THR A 62 -9.81 4.07 -0.11
C THR A 62 -10.60 3.31 0.95
N PHE A 63 -10.16 2.11 1.30
CA PHE A 63 -10.83 1.24 2.27
C PHE A 63 -9.80 0.51 3.15
N PRO A 64 -10.02 0.39 4.47
CA PRO A 64 -9.13 -0.38 5.34
C PRO A 64 -9.06 -1.86 4.93
N VAL A 65 -7.86 -2.42 4.82
CA VAL A 65 -7.65 -3.84 4.47
C VAL A 65 -6.96 -4.59 5.60
N ARG A 66 -7.27 -5.88 5.74
CA ARG A 66 -6.44 -6.80 6.52
C ARG A 66 -5.29 -7.29 5.62
N ALA A 67 -4.23 -6.51 5.53
CA ALA A 67 -3.04 -6.92 4.80
C ALA A 67 -2.29 -8.02 5.56
N TYR A 68 -1.89 -9.08 4.87
CA TYR A 68 -1.04 -10.14 5.39
C TYR A 68 -0.15 -10.71 4.29
N ALA A 69 1.01 -11.24 4.67
CA ALA A 69 1.87 -11.97 3.75
C ALA A 69 1.94 -13.44 4.16
N VAL A 70 1.88 -14.33 3.18
CA VAL A 70 2.23 -15.74 3.35
C VAL A 70 3.73 -15.86 3.12
N VAL A 71 4.43 -16.39 4.12
CA VAL A 71 5.87 -16.67 4.09
C VAL A 71 6.05 -18.17 3.86
N GLY A 72 6.87 -18.54 2.86
CA GLY A 72 7.22 -19.92 2.53
C GLY A 72 8.39 -20.45 3.33
#